data_AF-A0A382EAQ0-F1
#
_entry.id   AF-A0A382EAQ0-F1
#
_cell.length_a   1.000
_cell.length_b   1.000
_cell.length_c   1.000
_cell.angle_alpha   90.00
_cell.angle_beta   90.00
_cell.angle_gamma   90.00
#
_symmetry.space_group_name_H-M   'P 1'
#
loop_
_entity.id
_entity.type
_entity.pdbx_description
1 polymer ?
#
loop_
_entity_poly.entity_id
_entity_poly.type
_entity_poly.pdbx_seq_one_letter_code
_entity_poly.pdbx_strand_id
1 'polypeptide(L)'
;MKRLIIISGAALFALCSTFVAAQELDTFVRYSQNGGDVHWGMVHGDEVYQLAGAPYDTMEHTGVKYDRSDVKLEAPADPTLVFMTAFNF
;
A
#
# COMPACT_ATOMS: atom_id res chain seq x y z
N MET A 1 21.13 18.58 40.23
CA MET A 1 20.24 19.30 39.28
C MET A 1 20.71 19.15 37.83
N LYS A 2 21.95 19.52 37.46
CA LYS A 2 22.49 19.35 36.09
C LYS A 2 22.44 17.91 35.54
N ARG A 3 22.72 16.89 36.37
CA ARG A 3 22.65 15.47 35.96
C ARG A 3 21.23 14.96 35.70
N LEU A 4 20.22 15.47 36.42
CA LEU A 4 18.82 15.11 36.19
C LEU A 4 18.31 15.64 34.84
N ILE A 5 18.69 16.87 34.48
CA ILE A 5 18.30 17.51 33.22
C ILE A 5 18.89 16.75 32.00
N ILE A 6 20.12 16.25 32.12
CA ILE A 6 20.79 15.48 31.05
C ILE A 6 20.11 14.12 30.85
N ILE A 7 19.71 13.45 31.93
CA ILE A 7 19.05 12.13 31.85
C ILE A 7 17.65 12.27 31.23
N SER A 8 16.89 13.31 31.60
CA SER A 8 15.57 13.60 31.01
C SER A 8 15.66 13.94 29.52
N GLY A 9 16.70 14.69 29.10
CA GLY A 9 16.91 15.02 27.69
C GLY A 9 17.23 13.79 26.83
N ALA A 10 18.05 12.87 27.34
CA ALA A 10 18.39 11.63 26.63
C ALA A 10 17.18 10.69 26.48
N ALA A 11 16.33 10.60 27.51
CA ALA A 11 15.11 9.79 27.45
C ALA A 11 14.09 10.33 26.44
N LEU A 12 13.98 11.65 26.31
CA LEU A 12 13.07 12.29 25.36
C LEU A 12 13.54 12.10 23.90
N PHE A 13 14.85 12.11 23.66
CA PHE A 13 15.42 11.86 22.32
C PHE A 13 15.27 10.39 21.88
N ALA A 14 15.40 9.45 22.83
CA ALA A 14 15.19 8.03 22.56
C ALA A 14 13.72 7.69 22.23
N LEU A 15 12.75 8.37 22.84
CA LEU A 15 11.32 8.15 22.57
C LEU A 15 10.86 8.65 21.19
N CYS A 16 11.48 9.68 20.62
CA CYS A 16 11.11 10.21 19.31
C CYS A 16 11.64 9.36 18.14
N SER A 17 12.55 8.42 18.38
CA SER A 17 13.25 7.67 17.33
C SER A 17 12.45 6.47 16.79
N THR A 18 11.27 6.17 17.35
CA THR A 18 10.49 4.96 17.01
C THR A 18 9.45 5.17 15.91
N PHE A 19 9.27 6.40 15.41
CA PHE A 19 8.34 6.67 14.31
C PHE A 19 9.05 6.76 12.96
N VAL A 20 9.83 5.73 12.63
CA VAL A 20 10.17 5.49 11.22
C VAL A 20 8.99 4.71 10.64
N ALA A 21 7.92 5.43 10.30
CA ALA A 21 6.94 4.89 9.37
C ALA A 21 7.69 4.70 8.04
N ALA A 22 8.01 3.45 7.70
CA ALA A 22 8.46 3.13 6.36
C ALA A 22 7.39 3.69 5.41
N GLN A 23 7.75 4.61 4.52
CA GLN A 23 6.88 5.01 3.43
C GLN A 23 6.66 3.74 2.60
N GLU A 24 5.53 3.07 2.84
CA GLU A 24 5.14 1.92 2.06
C GLU A 24 4.92 2.41 0.63
N LEU A 25 5.53 1.72 -0.32
CA LEU A 25 5.38 2.05 -1.73
C LEU A 25 3.93 1.75 -2.13
N ASP A 26 3.23 2.75 -2.66
CA ASP A 26 1.85 2.60 -3.13
C ASP A 26 1.77 1.41 -4.10
N THR A 27 1.10 0.35 -3.64
CA THR A 27 0.98 -0.89 -4.41
C THR A 27 -0.46 -1.01 -4.90
N PHE A 28 -0.62 -1.00 -6.22
CA PHE A 28 -1.93 -1.12 -6.86
C PHE A 28 -2.18 -2.55 -7.32
N VAL A 29 -3.42 -3.00 -7.14
CA VAL A 29 -3.84 -4.36 -7.46
C VAL A 29 -5.17 -4.36 -8.20
N ARG A 30 -5.40 -5.43 -8.95
CA ARG A 30 -6.73 -5.87 -9.35
C ARG A 30 -7.12 -7.05 -8.47
N TYR A 31 -8.37 -7.08 -8.01
CA TYR A 31 -8.84 -8.16 -7.14
C TYR A 31 -10.30 -8.52 -7.43
N SER A 32 -10.68 -9.74 -7.06
CA SER A 32 -12.06 -10.22 -7.11
C SER A 32 -12.45 -10.85 -5.77
N GLN A 33 -13.76 -10.89 -5.51
CA GLN A 33 -14.32 -11.59 -4.36
C GLN A 33 -15.19 -12.74 -4.84
N ASN A 34 -14.91 -13.96 -4.36
CA ASN A 34 -15.71 -15.15 -4.69
C ASN A 34 -15.92 -15.38 -6.21
N GLY A 35 -14.98 -14.93 -7.05
CA GLY A 35 -15.09 -15.02 -8.51
C GLY A 35 -16.09 -14.04 -9.16
N GLY A 36 -16.50 -12.99 -8.43
CA GLY A 36 -17.32 -11.89 -8.95
C GLY A 36 -16.52 -10.89 -9.79
N ASP A 37 -17.02 -9.66 -9.84
CA ASP A 37 -16.41 -8.58 -10.62
C ASP A 37 -14.98 -8.27 -10.16
N VAL A 38 -14.16 -7.80 -11.11
CA VAL A 38 -12.78 -7.39 -10.86
C VAL A 38 -12.74 -5.89 -10.58
N HIS A 39 -12.20 -5.53 -9.43
CA HIS A 39 -12.06 -4.15 -8.97
C HIS A 39 -10.59 -3.74 -8.91
N TRP A 40 -10.36 -2.43 -8.97
CA TRP A 40 -9.06 -1.84 -8.68
C TRP A 40 -8.94 -1.52 -7.19
N GLY A 41 -7.74 -1.68 -6.65
CA GLY A 41 -7.47 -1.34 -5.25
C GLY A 41 -6.03 -0.89 -5.01
N MET A 42 -5.84 -0.22 -3.88
CA MET A 42 -4.55 0.17 -3.34
C MET A 42 -4.31 -0.60 -2.04
N VAL A 43 -3.14 -1.21 -1.91
CA VAL A 43 -2.73 -1.93 -0.71
C VAL A 43 -2.16 -0.93 0.29
N HIS A 44 -2.66 -0.99 1.53
CA HIS A 44 -2.06 -0.33 2.69
C HIS A 44 -1.97 -1.34 3.82
N GLY A 45 -0.75 -1.74 4.18
CA GLY A 45 -0.54 -2.86 5.11
C GLY A 45 -1.28 -4.13 4.66
N ASP A 46 -2.16 -4.63 5.51
CA ASP A 46 -2.91 -5.86 5.31
C ASP A 46 -4.29 -5.66 4.65
N GLU A 47 -4.64 -4.42 4.27
CA GLU A 47 -5.93 -4.09 3.66
C GLU A 47 -5.78 -3.68 2.19
N VAL A 48 -6.82 -3.97 1.40
CA VAL A 48 -7.00 -3.48 0.02
C VAL A 48 -8.15 -2.47 0.03
N TYR A 49 -7.84 -1.23 -0.34
CA TYR A 49 -8.79 -0.13 -0.44
C TYR A 49 -9.26 0.00 -1.89
N GLN A 50 -10.55 -0.14 -2.14
CA GLN A 50 -11.10 -0.10 -3.49
C GLN A 50 -11.06 1.31 -4.09
N LEU A 51 -10.53 1.40 -5.31
CA LEU A 51 -10.53 2.61 -6.14
C LEU A 51 -11.75 2.66 -7.04
N ALA A 52 -12.22 3.87 -7.37
CA ALA A 52 -13.34 4.10 -8.28
C ALA A 52 -13.04 3.71 -9.74
N GLY A 53 -11.76 3.56 -10.07
CA GLY A 53 -11.27 3.16 -11.39
C GLY A 53 -9.80 2.75 -11.32
N ALA A 54 -9.17 2.62 -12.49
CA ALA A 54 -7.75 2.29 -12.54
C ALA A 54 -6.90 3.43 -11.95
N PRO A 55 -5.73 3.13 -11.35
CA PRO A 55 -4.91 4.14 -10.68
C PRO A 55 -4.31 5.20 -11.61
N TYR A 56 -4.21 4.91 -12.90
CA TYR A 56 -3.81 5.88 -13.93
C TYR A 56 -4.98 6.74 -14.44
N ASP A 57 -6.23 6.40 -14.10
CA ASP A 57 -7.43 7.17 -14.43
C ASP A 57 -7.91 8.00 -13.24
N THR A 58 -7.92 7.42 -12.03
CA THR A 58 -8.35 8.08 -10.79
C THR A 58 -7.72 7.45 -9.55
N MET A 59 -7.51 8.28 -8.52
CA MET A 59 -7.04 7.89 -7.19
C MET A 59 -8.14 7.95 -6.13
N GLU A 60 -9.39 8.13 -6.54
CA GLU A 60 -10.53 8.22 -5.64
C GLU A 60 -10.85 6.86 -5.01
N HIS A 61 -10.87 6.82 -3.68
CA HIS A 61 -11.32 5.66 -2.93
C HIS A 61 -12.85 5.64 -2.85
N THR A 62 -13.45 4.48 -3.07
CA THR A 62 -14.91 4.29 -2.95
C THR A 62 -15.41 4.20 -1.50
N GLY A 63 -14.49 4.05 -0.54
CA GLY A 63 -14.77 3.76 0.86
C GLY A 63 -14.91 2.27 1.19
N VAL A 64 -14.98 1.40 0.17
CA VAL A 64 -14.95 -0.06 0.35
C VAL A 64 -13.52 -0.53 0.59
N LYS A 65 -13.35 -1.42 1.56
CA LYS A 65 -12.07 -2.05 1.89
C LYS A 65 -12.24 -3.50 2.31
N TYR A 66 -11.19 -4.29 2.12
CA TYR A 66 -11.15 -5.70 2.50
C TYR A 66 -9.79 -6.07 3.08
N ASP A 67 -9.76 -7.04 3.98
CA ASP A 67 -8.52 -7.73 4.32
C ASP A 67 -7.95 -8.38 3.07
N ARG A 68 -6.63 -8.25 2.88
CA ARG A 68 -5.93 -8.78 1.71
C ARG A 68 -6.02 -10.29 1.62
N SER A 69 -6.15 -10.99 2.76
CA SER A 69 -6.37 -12.44 2.82
C SER A 69 -7.72 -12.88 2.26
N ASP A 70 -8.69 -11.96 2.19
CA ASP A 70 -10.09 -12.27 1.90
C ASP A 70 -10.45 -11.99 0.43
N VAL A 71 -9.49 -11.48 -0.35
CA VAL A 71 -9.64 -11.20 -1.77
C VAL A 71 -8.71 -12.07 -2.59
N LYS A 72 -9.13 -12.41 -3.81
CA LYS A 72 -8.24 -13.02 -4.79
C LYS A 72 -7.57 -11.93 -5.60
N LEU A 73 -6.24 -11.88 -5.58
CA LEU A 73 -5.48 -11.01 -6.47
C LEU A 73 -5.53 -11.56 -7.90
N GLU A 74 -5.86 -10.69 -8.85
CA GLU A 74 -5.88 -11.00 -10.28
C GLU A 74 -4.61 -10.46 -10.95
N ALA A 75 -4.49 -10.68 -12.27
CA ALA A 75 -3.42 -10.05 -13.05
C ALA A 75 -3.45 -8.52 -12.84
N PRO A 76 -2.31 -7.88 -12.55
CA PRO A 76 -2.27 -6.49 -12.06
C PRO A 76 -2.70 -5.45 -13.09
N ALA A 77 -2.85 -5.85 -14.36
CA ALA A 77 -3.36 -5.02 -15.45
C ALA A 77 -4.24 -5.85 -16.38
N ASP A 78 -5.03 -5.15 -17.20
CA ASP A 78 -5.83 -5.74 -18.29
C ASP A 78 -5.40 -5.13 -19.65
N PRO A 79 -4.17 -5.44 -20.12
CA PRO A 79 -3.64 -4.78 -21.30
C PRO A 79 -4.29 -5.31 -22.58
N THR A 80 -4.68 -4.43 -23.48
CA THR A 80 -5.14 -4.81 -24.82
C THR A 80 -4.00 -5.40 -25.68
N LEU A 81 -2.76 -5.01 -25.42
CA LEU A 81 -1.56 -5.45 -26.14
C LEU A 81 -0.39 -5.63 -25.17
N VAL A 82 0.42 -6.66 -25.40
CA VAL A 82 1.66 -6.92 -24.65
C VAL A 82 2.82 -6.97 -25.64
N PHE A 83 3.78 -6.06 -25.47
CA PHE A 83 4.99 -6.01 -26.27
C PHE A 83 6.17 -6.54 -25.44
N MET A 84 7.10 -7.25 -26.10
CA MET A 84 8.31 -7.75 -25.45
C MET A 84 9.54 -7.42 -26.27
N THR A 85 10.67 -7.22 -25.58
CA THR A 85 12.00 -7.17 -26.19
C THR A 85 12.81 -8.39 -25.73
N ALA A 86 13.56 -9.00 -26.63
CA ALA A 86 14.46 -10.10 -26.31
C ALA A 86 15.87 -9.57 -26.00
N PHE A 87 16.61 -10.30 -25.16
CA PHE A 87 18.03 -10.02 -24.84
C PHE A 87 18.31 -8.65 -24.18
N ASN A 88 17.47 -8.20 -23.23
CA ASN A 88 17.62 -6.93 -22.52
C ASN A 88 17.78 -7.14 -20.99
N PHE A 89 18.96 -7.62 -20.58
CA PHE A 89 19.32 -7.91 -19.19
C PHE A 89 20.03 -6.74 -18.51
#